data_AF-A0A815CS23-F1
#
_entry.id   AF-A0A815CS23-F1
#
_cell.length_a   1.000
_cell.length_b   1.000
_cell.length_c   1.000
_cell.angle_alpha   90.00
_cell.angle_beta   90.00
_cell.angle_gamma   90.00
#
_symmetry.space_group_name_H-M   'P 1'
#
loop_
_entity.id
_entity.type
_entity.pdbx_description
1 polymer ?
#
loop_
_entity_poly.entity_id
_entity_poly.type
_entity_poly.pdbx_seq_one_letter_code
_entity_poly.pdbx_strand_id
1 'polypeptide(L)'
;MEIPTIDLLPFYNSQNHEMLITANKIANACKDIGAFYVTSSKLPTFVNDSQTLHQLLRFFELPIDIKNKISAKHNVDHRGYVYSKNLESDELREWVYIGNEDGDSYTKNQWLEENELPGWKDAINTHFKLMSSTGNLLYQAFSLALGKDRHFLEDKFHREPTMLLLRYPTDGKCPAHTDVGFLAINLLDPIGGLQIKTRGSNEWIDVPARQNTFLCHIGDALERVTNGLWYSVPHRVAHDKPGYRYGIVMFNNPHADSVIAPLDDLFGNNSTEVNEYKQPPIVYKDLHRFLDTSHFGCNFHFIQTVHRNITKLGLTSVYTNDENIRKQCRQLIALSLMPISKVEQQFKHLRTLSLPSLDDLFIYFEHQWINGNIPLSL
;
A
#
# COMPACT_ATOMS: atom_id res chain seq x y z
N MET A 1 7.09 5.91 18.71
CA MET A 1 7.84 5.05 17.76
C MET A 1 8.29 5.93 16.60
N GLU A 2 9.53 5.82 16.13
CA GLU A 2 10.08 6.67 15.06
C GLU A 2 10.20 5.88 13.75
N ILE A 3 9.79 6.47 12.63
CA ILE A 3 9.95 5.89 11.28
C ILE A 3 11.43 6.07 10.86
N PRO A 4 12.17 5.00 10.54
CA PRO A 4 13.60 5.09 10.25
C PRO A 4 13.86 5.78 8.90
N THR A 5 14.98 6.49 8.79
CA THR A 5 15.53 6.95 7.50
C THR A 5 16.66 6.04 7.08
N ILE A 6 16.62 5.56 5.83
CA ILE A 6 17.57 4.59 5.29
C ILE A 6 18.27 5.19 4.07
N ASP A 7 19.61 5.16 4.07
CA ASP A 7 20.41 5.65 2.94
C ASP A 7 20.56 4.57 1.86
N LEU A 8 20.16 4.92 0.63
CA LEU A 8 20.25 4.08 -0.56
C LEU A 8 21.60 4.18 -1.28
N LEU A 9 22.53 5.01 -0.81
CA LEU A 9 23.87 5.18 -1.41
C LEU A 9 24.59 3.84 -1.70
N PRO A 10 24.54 2.80 -0.83
CA PRO A 10 25.16 1.51 -1.13
C PRO A 10 24.70 0.85 -2.44
N PHE A 11 23.46 1.08 -2.88
CA PHE A 11 22.94 0.55 -4.13
C PHE A 11 23.50 1.24 -5.38
N TYR A 12 24.12 2.42 -5.23
CA TYR A 12 24.81 3.11 -6.33
C TYR A 12 26.28 2.69 -6.47
N ASN A 13 26.88 2.16 -5.41
CA ASN A 13 28.33 1.88 -5.35
C ASN A 13 28.68 0.40 -5.58
N SER A 14 27.69 -0.46 -5.82
CA SER A 14 27.83 -1.88 -6.23
C SER A 14 28.61 -2.80 -5.27
N GLN A 15 28.70 -2.47 -3.98
CA GLN A 15 29.28 -3.38 -2.99
C GLN A 15 28.22 -4.31 -2.39
N ASN A 16 28.31 -5.61 -2.69
CA ASN A 16 27.29 -6.60 -2.31
C ASN A 16 27.00 -6.65 -0.80
N HIS A 17 28.02 -6.48 0.05
CA HIS A 17 27.83 -6.54 1.51
C HIS A 17 27.03 -5.35 2.06
N GLU A 18 27.37 -4.13 1.65
CA GLU A 18 26.67 -2.92 2.09
C GLU A 18 25.23 -2.87 1.56
N MET A 19 25.01 -3.32 0.31
CA MET A 19 23.66 -3.45 -0.25
C MET A 19 22.80 -4.39 0.60
N LEU A 20 23.33 -5.54 1.01
CA LEU A 20 22.60 -6.49 1.84
C LEU A 20 22.30 -5.94 3.23
N ILE A 21 23.22 -5.18 3.84
CA ILE A 21 22.95 -4.49 5.12
C ILE A 21 21.79 -3.50 4.97
N THR A 22 21.80 -2.68 3.91
CA THR A 22 20.72 -1.73 3.64
C THR A 22 19.40 -2.44 3.34
N ALA A 23 19.43 -3.52 2.55
CA ALA A 23 18.26 -4.37 2.28
C ALA A 23 17.64 -4.92 3.57
N ASN A 24 18.45 -5.41 4.50
CA ASN A 24 17.98 -5.92 5.78
C ASN A 24 17.37 -4.83 6.67
N LYS A 25 17.93 -3.61 6.66
CA LYS A 25 17.32 -2.46 7.36
C LYS A 25 15.93 -2.13 6.80
N ILE A 26 15.78 -2.17 5.48
CA ILE A 26 14.48 -1.97 4.80
C ILE A 26 13.50 -3.07 5.19
N ALA A 27 13.91 -4.33 5.16
CA ALA A 27 13.06 -5.46 5.53
C ALA A 27 12.61 -5.41 6.99
N ASN A 28 13.49 -5.01 7.92
CA ASN A 28 13.11 -4.80 9.32
C ASN A 28 12.07 -3.70 9.46
N ALA A 29 12.24 -2.56 8.78
CA ALA A 29 11.24 -1.50 8.79
C ALA A 29 9.90 -1.96 8.18
N CYS A 30 9.93 -2.75 7.12
CA CYS A 30 8.72 -3.35 6.53
C CYS A 30 8.04 -4.35 7.47
N LYS A 31 8.80 -5.13 8.24
CA LYS A 31 8.28 -6.11 9.21
C LYS A 31 7.62 -5.45 10.41
N ASP A 32 8.29 -4.44 10.96
CA ASP A 32 7.96 -3.87 12.28
C ASP A 32 6.97 -2.69 12.16
N ILE A 33 7.15 -1.83 11.16
CA ILE A 33 6.40 -0.58 10.99
C ILE A 33 5.50 -0.65 9.74
N GLY A 34 6.03 -1.21 8.65
CA GLY A 34 5.42 -1.17 7.32
C GLY A 34 5.72 0.11 6.53
N ALA A 35 6.52 1.02 7.09
CA ALA A 35 6.96 2.26 6.46
C ALA A 35 8.38 2.66 6.86
N PHE A 36 9.06 3.39 5.98
CA PHE A 36 10.41 3.92 6.19
C PHE A 36 10.65 5.13 5.28
N TYR A 37 11.56 6.03 5.67
CA TYR A 37 12.08 7.05 4.78
C TYR A 37 13.31 6.54 4.04
N VAL A 38 13.51 7.03 2.83
CA VAL A 38 14.75 6.82 2.07
C VAL A 38 15.42 8.15 1.73
N THR A 39 16.75 8.14 1.72
CA THR A 39 17.58 9.25 1.26
C THR A 39 18.78 8.73 0.46
N SER A 40 19.48 9.62 -0.23
CA SER A 40 20.81 9.36 -0.76
C SER A 40 21.46 10.66 -1.22
N SER A 41 22.79 10.76 -1.13
CA SER A 41 23.54 11.85 -1.77
C SER A 41 23.46 11.83 -3.30
N LYS A 42 23.04 10.70 -3.90
CA LYS A 42 22.75 10.56 -5.33
C LYS A 42 21.31 10.92 -5.69
N LEU A 43 20.42 11.00 -4.71
CA LEU A 43 19.11 11.59 -4.94
C LEU A 43 19.31 13.10 -5.11
N PRO A 44 18.71 13.71 -6.13
CA PRO A 44 18.84 15.14 -6.32
C PRO A 44 18.30 15.92 -5.12
N THR A 45 18.95 17.04 -4.79
CA THR A 45 18.48 17.97 -3.75
C THR A 45 17.11 18.58 -4.06
N PHE A 46 16.62 18.44 -5.30
CA PHE A 46 15.32 18.95 -5.73
C PHE A 46 14.11 18.22 -5.13
N VAL A 47 14.30 17.10 -4.42
CA VAL A 47 13.19 16.27 -3.92
C VAL A 47 12.17 17.10 -3.13
N ASN A 48 12.58 18.15 -2.41
CA ASN A 48 11.66 19.06 -1.69
C ASN A 48 11.87 20.55 -2.04
N ASP A 49 12.44 20.86 -3.20
CA ASP A 49 12.64 22.25 -3.61
C ASP A 49 11.29 22.90 -3.99
N SER A 50 11.03 24.09 -3.46
CA SER A 50 9.72 24.76 -3.60
C SER A 50 9.41 25.13 -5.05
N GLN A 51 10.42 25.51 -5.83
CA GLN A 51 10.26 25.82 -7.25
C GLN A 51 9.90 24.55 -8.03
N THR A 52 10.57 23.44 -7.75
CA THR A 52 10.28 22.14 -8.36
C THR A 52 8.87 21.66 -8.02
N LEU A 53 8.48 21.69 -6.74
CA LEU A 53 7.14 21.32 -6.30
C LEU A 53 6.06 22.19 -6.96
N HIS A 54 6.28 23.51 -7.02
CA HIS A 54 5.38 24.41 -7.73
C HIS A 54 5.26 24.04 -9.21
N GLN A 55 6.38 23.74 -9.89
CA GLN A 55 6.34 23.33 -11.30
C GLN A 55 5.52 22.06 -11.53
N LEU A 56 5.59 21.09 -10.62
CA LEU A 56 4.84 19.83 -10.73
C LEU A 56 3.35 20.01 -10.42
N LEU A 57 3.02 20.87 -9.44
CA LEU A 57 1.69 20.92 -8.83
C LEU A 57 0.81 22.11 -9.29
N ARG A 58 1.39 23.10 -9.99
CA ARG A 58 0.65 24.28 -10.51
C ARG A 58 -0.49 23.93 -11.47
N PHE A 59 -0.55 22.71 -12.00
CA PHE A 59 -1.73 22.21 -12.71
C PHE A 59 -3.02 22.42 -11.90
N PHE A 60 -2.98 22.21 -10.58
CA PHE A 60 -4.17 22.30 -9.76
C PHE A 60 -4.71 23.73 -9.58
N GLU A 61 -3.88 24.74 -9.82
CA GLU A 61 -4.24 26.16 -9.76
C GLU A 61 -5.02 26.61 -11.00
N LEU A 62 -5.03 25.80 -12.07
CA LEU A 62 -5.76 26.12 -13.28
C LEU A 62 -7.28 26.12 -13.09
N PRO A 63 -8.01 26.91 -13.90
CA PRO A 63 -9.46 26.85 -13.98
C PRO A 63 -9.97 25.43 -14.23
N ILE A 64 -11.13 25.09 -13.63
CA ILE A 64 -11.69 23.74 -13.65
C ILE A 64 -11.98 23.24 -15.07
N ASP A 65 -12.38 24.13 -15.97
CA ASP A 65 -12.61 23.86 -17.39
C ASP A 65 -11.33 23.45 -18.12
N ILE A 66 -10.19 24.07 -17.79
CA ILE A 66 -8.88 23.66 -18.32
C ILE A 66 -8.47 22.30 -17.75
N LYS A 67 -8.58 22.10 -16.42
CA LYS A 67 -8.24 20.81 -15.79
C LYS A 67 -9.05 19.64 -16.35
N ASN A 68 -10.33 19.87 -16.66
CA ASN A 68 -11.23 18.85 -17.22
C ASN A 68 -10.89 18.44 -18.65
N LYS A 69 -10.05 19.18 -19.39
CA LYS A 69 -9.59 18.77 -20.74
C LYS A 69 -8.86 17.43 -20.73
N ILE A 70 -8.18 17.11 -19.64
CA ILE A 70 -7.48 15.83 -19.44
C ILE A 70 -8.25 14.89 -18.51
N SER A 71 -9.58 15.00 -18.41
CA SER A 71 -10.37 14.19 -17.46
C SER A 71 -10.24 12.69 -17.74
N ALA A 72 -9.94 11.93 -16.68
CA ALA A 72 -9.85 10.46 -16.74
C ALA A 72 -11.21 9.78 -17.02
N LYS A 73 -12.34 10.49 -16.85
CA LYS A 73 -13.68 9.95 -17.15
C LYS A 73 -13.86 9.60 -18.62
N HIS A 74 -13.12 10.27 -19.50
CA HIS A 74 -13.20 10.07 -20.95
C HIS A 74 -12.10 9.14 -21.47
N ASN A 75 -11.31 8.53 -20.57
CA ASN A 75 -10.16 7.72 -20.91
C ASN A 75 -10.34 6.27 -20.46
N VAL A 76 -10.12 5.34 -21.39
CA VAL A 76 -10.27 3.88 -21.18
C VAL A 76 -9.35 3.38 -20.06
N ASP A 77 -8.21 4.05 -19.87
CA ASP A 77 -7.15 3.62 -18.95
C ASP A 77 -7.06 4.44 -17.66
N HIS A 78 -8.07 5.27 -17.41
CA HIS A 78 -8.17 6.12 -16.22
C HIS A 78 -6.97 7.08 -15.99
N ARG A 79 -6.13 7.34 -17.01
CA ARG A 79 -5.08 8.38 -16.96
C ARG A 79 -5.69 9.77 -17.05
N GLY A 80 -5.11 10.72 -16.34
CA GLY A 80 -5.53 12.12 -16.34
C GLY A 80 -6.20 12.58 -15.03
N TYR A 81 -6.96 13.66 -15.12
CA TYR A 81 -7.52 14.38 -13.98
C TYR A 81 -8.80 13.74 -13.41
N VAL A 82 -8.87 13.66 -12.08
CA VAL A 82 -10.05 13.25 -11.32
C VAL A 82 -10.29 14.21 -10.16
N TYR A 83 -11.54 14.58 -9.97
CA TYR A 83 -12.03 15.21 -8.75
C TYR A 83 -12.96 14.23 -8.03
N SER A 84 -12.65 13.92 -6.77
CA SER A 84 -13.44 13.02 -5.93
C SER A 84 -14.02 13.78 -4.74
N LYS A 85 -15.33 13.63 -4.57
CA LYS A 85 -16.08 14.12 -3.43
C LYS A 85 -17.09 13.06 -3.02
N ASN A 86 -16.85 12.39 -1.90
CA ASN A 86 -17.76 11.43 -1.30
C ASN A 86 -18.22 11.97 0.06
N LEU A 87 -19.51 12.22 0.20
CA LEU A 87 -20.11 12.78 1.42
C LEU A 87 -20.25 11.75 2.54
N GLU A 88 -20.29 10.45 2.22
CA GLU A 88 -20.43 9.39 3.23
C GLU A 88 -19.09 9.03 3.88
N SER A 89 -17.99 9.14 3.13
CA SER A 89 -16.64 8.83 3.59
C SER A 89 -15.79 10.06 3.92
N ASP A 90 -16.36 11.27 3.87
CA ASP A 90 -15.64 12.55 3.94
C ASP A 90 -14.47 12.68 2.92
N GLU A 91 -14.41 11.83 1.88
CA GLU A 91 -13.35 11.93 0.88
C GLU A 91 -13.52 13.21 0.07
N LEU A 92 -12.49 14.05 0.08
CA LEU A 92 -12.46 15.29 -0.69
C LEU A 92 -11.03 15.56 -1.14
N ARG A 93 -10.76 15.28 -2.41
CA ARG A 93 -9.45 15.47 -3.04
C ARG A 93 -9.56 15.47 -4.55
N GLU A 94 -8.51 15.94 -5.20
CA GLU A 94 -8.35 15.82 -6.64
C GLU A 94 -6.95 15.30 -6.97
N TRP A 95 -6.81 14.64 -8.11
CA TRP A 95 -5.55 14.07 -8.54
C TRP A 95 -5.39 14.04 -10.05
N VAL A 96 -4.14 13.87 -10.49
CA VAL A 96 -3.79 13.52 -11.87
C VAL A 96 -3.04 12.20 -11.85
N TYR A 97 -3.52 11.23 -12.63
CA TYR A 97 -2.90 9.92 -12.75
C TYR A 97 -2.04 9.81 -14.02
N ILE A 98 -0.76 9.52 -13.81
CA ILE A 98 0.30 9.48 -14.84
C ILE A 98 0.91 8.07 -14.86
N GLY A 99 1.03 7.49 -16.04
CA GLY A 99 1.72 6.23 -16.32
C GLY A 99 3.11 6.42 -16.87
N ASN A 100 3.82 5.30 -17.07
CA ASN A 100 5.11 5.28 -17.74
C ASN A 100 4.95 5.45 -19.26
N GLU A 101 5.45 6.54 -19.83
CA GLU A 101 5.43 6.75 -21.29
C GLU A 101 6.41 5.84 -22.05
N ASP A 102 7.46 5.36 -21.37
CA ASP A 102 8.50 4.51 -21.97
C ASP A 102 8.13 2.99 -21.89
N GLY A 103 6.97 2.64 -21.33
CA GLY A 103 6.53 1.26 -21.13
C GLY A 103 5.68 0.70 -22.28
N ASP A 104 5.48 -0.62 -22.28
CA ASP A 104 4.68 -1.36 -23.27
C ASP A 104 3.15 -1.17 -23.09
N SER A 105 2.76 -0.19 -22.27
CA SER A 105 1.37 0.04 -21.93
C SER A 105 0.65 0.62 -23.14
N TYR A 106 -0.42 -0.05 -23.57
CA TYR A 106 -1.40 0.49 -24.53
C TYR A 106 -2.05 1.81 -24.05
N THR A 107 -1.77 2.21 -22.80
CA THR A 107 -2.35 3.37 -22.12
C THR A 107 -1.56 4.65 -22.36
N LYS A 108 -2.23 5.70 -22.82
CA LYS A 108 -1.61 7.01 -23.08
C LYS A 108 -1.91 8.00 -21.98
N ASN A 109 -0.85 8.64 -21.48
CA ASN A 109 -0.99 9.80 -20.62
C ASN A 109 -1.74 10.93 -21.31
N GLN A 110 -2.48 11.70 -20.51
CA GLN A 110 -3.24 12.85 -20.97
C GLN A 110 -2.50 14.12 -20.54
N TRP A 111 -2.17 14.97 -21.50
CA TRP A 111 -1.40 16.18 -21.29
C TRP A 111 -2.21 17.39 -21.73
N LEU A 112 -2.06 18.51 -21.02
CA LEU A 112 -2.50 19.80 -21.54
C LEU A 112 -1.58 20.23 -22.69
N GLU A 113 -2.09 21.10 -23.55
CA GLU A 113 -1.29 21.68 -24.62
C GLU A 113 -0.19 22.58 -24.05
N GLU A 114 0.95 22.66 -24.75
CA GLU A 114 2.14 23.38 -24.28
C GLU A 114 1.87 24.88 -24.06
N ASN A 115 0.90 25.48 -24.76
CA ASN A 115 0.49 26.87 -24.55
C ASN A 115 -0.39 27.09 -23.30
N GLU A 116 -1.04 26.03 -22.79
CA GLU A 116 -1.92 26.10 -21.62
C GLU A 116 -1.14 25.92 -20.32
N LEU A 117 -0.14 25.04 -20.33
CA LEU A 117 0.72 24.79 -19.18
C LEU A 117 2.17 24.50 -19.61
N PRO A 118 2.93 25.53 -20.07
CA PRO A 118 4.23 25.35 -20.70
C PRO A 118 5.25 24.63 -19.82
N GLY A 119 5.90 23.58 -20.32
CA GLY A 119 6.97 22.83 -19.66
C GLY A 119 6.50 21.87 -18.57
N TRP A 120 5.18 21.73 -18.33
CA TRP A 120 4.68 20.85 -17.27
C TRP A 120 4.88 19.36 -17.61
N LYS A 121 4.62 18.96 -18.86
CA LYS A 121 4.86 17.58 -19.29
C LYS A 121 6.31 17.13 -19.02
N ASP A 122 7.27 17.94 -19.42
CA ASP A 122 8.70 17.63 -19.25
C ASP A 122 9.10 17.57 -17.77
N ALA A 123 8.56 18.48 -16.95
CA ALA A 123 8.78 18.46 -15.50
C ALA A 123 8.22 17.18 -14.86
N ILE A 124 6.99 16.78 -15.20
CA ILE A 124 6.37 15.54 -14.71
C ILE A 124 7.16 14.32 -15.15
N ASN A 125 7.54 14.22 -16.43
CA ASN A 125 8.30 13.09 -16.95
C ASN A 125 9.69 12.98 -16.30
N THR A 126 10.36 14.11 -16.07
CA THR A 126 11.64 14.14 -15.36
C THR A 126 11.49 13.65 -13.92
N HIS A 127 10.47 14.11 -13.20
CA HIS A 127 10.21 13.66 -11.83
C HIS A 127 9.80 12.18 -11.77
N PHE A 128 8.98 11.73 -12.72
CA PHE A 128 8.59 10.33 -12.86
C PHE A 128 9.82 9.42 -13.00
N LYS A 129 10.77 9.79 -13.88
CA LYS A 129 12.01 9.02 -14.07
C LYS A 129 12.85 8.95 -12.79
N LEU A 130 12.93 10.05 -12.02
CA LEU A 130 13.61 10.02 -10.72
C LEU A 130 12.96 9.01 -9.76
N MET A 131 11.67 9.15 -9.51
CA MET A 131 10.97 8.29 -8.55
C MET A 131 11.00 6.83 -9.00
N SER A 132 10.88 6.57 -10.31
CA SER A 132 10.96 5.22 -10.87
C SER A 132 12.35 4.60 -10.68
N SER A 133 13.42 5.40 -10.84
CA SER A 133 14.78 4.95 -10.54
C SER A 133 14.97 4.60 -9.06
N THR A 134 14.30 5.33 -8.16
CA THR A 134 14.29 5.00 -6.72
C THR A 134 13.54 3.69 -6.47
N GLY A 135 12.40 3.48 -7.14
CA GLY A 135 11.65 2.23 -7.10
C GLY A 135 12.47 1.03 -7.55
N ASN A 136 13.30 1.16 -8.59
CA ASN A 136 14.23 0.11 -9.01
C ASN A 136 15.20 -0.32 -7.91
N LEU A 137 15.76 0.64 -7.16
CA LEU A 137 16.69 0.32 -6.06
C LEU A 137 15.96 -0.39 -4.93
N LEU A 138 14.71 0.00 -4.64
CA LEU A 138 13.89 -0.63 -3.62
C LEU A 138 13.48 -2.05 -4.01
N TYR A 139 13.13 -2.30 -5.27
CA TYR A 139 12.88 -3.66 -5.77
C TYR A 139 14.12 -4.55 -5.63
N GLN A 140 15.31 -4.01 -5.86
CA GLN A 140 16.56 -4.72 -5.62
C GLN A 140 16.78 -5.00 -4.13
N ALA A 141 16.54 -4.02 -3.27
CA ALA A 141 16.64 -4.19 -1.82
C ALA A 141 15.68 -5.27 -1.31
N PHE A 142 14.43 -5.25 -1.75
CA PHE A 142 13.45 -6.27 -1.39
C PHE A 142 13.87 -7.66 -1.86
N SER A 143 14.35 -7.79 -3.10
CA SER A 143 14.80 -9.08 -3.62
C SER A 143 15.98 -9.64 -2.81
N LEU A 144 16.98 -8.81 -2.52
CA LEU A 144 18.13 -9.20 -1.69
C LEU A 144 17.72 -9.58 -0.26
N ALA A 145 16.80 -8.82 0.35
CA ALA A 145 16.32 -9.11 1.70
C ALA A 145 15.52 -10.43 1.79
N LEU A 146 14.92 -10.86 0.68
CA LEU A 146 14.25 -12.16 0.56
C LEU A 146 15.23 -13.30 0.24
N GLY A 147 16.55 -13.03 0.24
CA GLY A 147 17.59 -14.00 -0.09
C GLY A 147 17.63 -14.38 -1.57
N LYS A 148 17.12 -13.53 -2.45
CA LYS A 148 17.04 -13.76 -3.90
C LYS A 148 18.10 -12.97 -4.67
N ASP A 149 18.24 -13.30 -5.95
CA ASP A 149 18.95 -12.42 -6.88
C ASP A 149 18.35 -11.01 -6.86
N ARG A 150 19.19 -9.98 -7.01
CA ARG A 150 18.77 -8.57 -6.91
C ARG A 150 17.69 -8.17 -7.93
N HIS A 151 17.51 -8.88 -9.03
CA HIS A 151 16.49 -8.57 -10.04
C HIS A 151 15.24 -9.46 -9.94
N PHE A 152 15.21 -10.41 -9.00
CA PHE A 152 14.16 -11.42 -8.88
C PHE A 152 12.73 -10.86 -8.89
N LEU A 153 12.42 -9.82 -8.11
CA LEU A 153 11.07 -9.27 -8.07
C LEU A 153 10.70 -8.53 -9.36
N GLU A 154 11.65 -7.83 -9.99
CA GLU A 154 11.43 -7.15 -11.28
C GLU A 154 11.10 -8.19 -12.36
N ASP A 155 11.96 -9.21 -12.47
CA ASP A 155 11.86 -10.25 -13.49
C ASP A 155 10.60 -11.10 -13.31
N LYS A 156 10.20 -11.38 -12.07
CA LYS A 156 9.05 -12.25 -11.77
C LYS A 156 7.71 -11.52 -11.92
N PHE A 157 7.64 -10.24 -11.57
CA PHE A 157 6.38 -9.51 -11.45
C PHE A 157 6.19 -8.42 -12.48
N HIS A 158 7.21 -8.13 -13.30
CA HIS A 158 7.20 -7.11 -14.36
C HIS A 158 6.70 -5.75 -13.83
N ARG A 159 7.57 -5.03 -13.11
CA ARG A 159 7.19 -3.78 -12.43
C ARG A 159 6.65 -2.73 -13.39
N GLU A 160 5.48 -2.19 -13.04
CA GLU A 160 4.82 -1.09 -13.73
C GLU A 160 4.71 0.14 -12.81
N PRO A 161 5.57 1.16 -12.98
CA PRO A 161 5.47 2.39 -12.20
C PRO A 161 4.31 3.26 -12.70
N THR A 162 3.56 3.84 -11.77
CA THR A 162 2.53 4.86 -12.03
C THR A 162 2.58 5.92 -10.95
N MET A 163 2.14 7.15 -11.25
CA MET A 163 2.27 8.30 -10.36
C MET A 163 0.96 9.05 -10.22
N LEU A 164 0.61 9.41 -8.99
CA LEU A 164 -0.47 10.34 -8.65
C LEU A 164 0.12 11.66 -8.17
N LEU A 165 -0.30 12.74 -8.81
CA LEU A 165 -0.23 14.08 -8.23
C LEU A 165 -1.52 14.31 -7.46
N LEU A 166 -1.47 14.79 -6.23
CA LEU A 166 -2.63 14.93 -5.34
C LEU A 166 -2.73 16.35 -4.80
N ARG A 167 -3.97 16.84 -4.68
CA ARG A 167 -4.30 18.05 -3.92
C ARG A 167 -5.51 17.78 -3.02
N TYR A 168 -5.39 18.21 -1.77
CA TYR A 168 -6.43 18.21 -0.76
C TYR A 168 -6.73 19.66 -0.38
N PRO A 169 -8.00 20.12 -0.40
CA PRO A 169 -8.37 21.41 0.17
C PRO A 169 -8.27 21.38 1.70
N THR A 170 -8.46 22.53 2.34
CA THR A 170 -8.70 22.59 3.80
C THR A 170 -9.86 21.65 4.14
N ASP A 171 -9.68 20.83 5.17
CA ASP A 171 -10.58 19.73 5.59
C ASP A 171 -10.70 18.55 4.60
N GLY A 172 -9.85 18.50 3.57
CA GLY A 172 -9.76 17.37 2.66
C GLY A 172 -9.23 16.12 3.35
N LYS A 173 -9.89 14.99 3.12
CA LYS A 173 -9.51 13.70 3.72
C LYS A 173 -9.33 12.60 2.69
N CYS A 174 -8.45 11.66 3.03
CA CYS A 174 -8.43 10.31 2.48
C CYS A 174 -8.67 9.34 3.64
N PRO A 175 -9.77 8.56 3.62
CA PRO A 175 -10.06 7.57 4.65
C PRO A 175 -8.94 6.55 4.85
N ALA A 176 -8.97 5.88 6.00
CA ALA A 176 -8.05 4.79 6.29
C ALA A 176 -8.16 3.67 5.24
N HIS A 177 -7.02 3.31 4.65
CA HIS A 177 -6.91 2.22 3.68
C HIS A 177 -5.49 1.64 3.70
N THR A 178 -5.29 0.56 2.96
CA THR A 178 -3.99 0.04 2.56
C THR A 178 -3.86 0.12 1.05
N ASP A 179 -2.63 0.11 0.56
CA ASP A 179 -2.37 0.12 -0.87
C ASP A 179 -2.36 -1.29 -1.42
N VAL A 180 -3.09 -1.50 -2.51
CA VAL A 180 -3.18 -2.73 -3.30
C VAL A 180 -1.83 -3.37 -3.65
N GLY A 181 -0.88 -2.53 -4.02
CA GLY A 181 0.27 -2.88 -4.85
C GLY A 181 1.46 -3.48 -4.11
N PHE A 182 2.65 -3.26 -4.66
CA PHE A 182 3.90 -3.67 -4.00
C PHE A 182 4.48 -2.55 -3.15
N LEU A 183 4.62 -1.35 -3.72
CA LEU A 183 5.36 -0.27 -3.11
C LEU A 183 4.77 1.08 -3.50
N ALA A 184 4.54 1.93 -2.51
CA ALA A 184 4.28 3.35 -2.69
C ALA A 184 5.51 4.16 -2.23
N ILE A 185 5.93 5.11 -3.08
CA ILE A 185 6.99 6.08 -2.79
C ILE A 185 6.32 7.46 -2.78
N ASN A 186 6.40 8.14 -1.65
CA ASN A 186 5.65 9.35 -1.38
C ASN A 186 6.61 10.53 -1.21
N LEU A 187 6.34 11.59 -1.93
CA LEU A 187 6.83 12.92 -1.64
C LEU A 187 5.79 13.67 -0.81
N LEU A 188 6.17 14.01 0.42
CA LEU A 188 5.25 14.58 1.42
C LEU A 188 5.32 16.10 1.45
N ASP A 189 4.15 16.71 1.59
CA ASP A 189 4.01 18.14 1.84
C ASP A 189 4.33 18.48 3.32
N PRO A 190 5.14 19.52 3.60
CA PRO A 190 5.37 20.03 4.96
C PRO A 190 4.11 20.40 5.76
N ILE A 191 2.96 20.64 5.10
CA ILE A 191 1.66 20.79 5.77
C ILE A 191 1.33 19.54 6.61
N GLY A 192 1.81 18.36 6.24
CA GLY A 192 1.60 17.12 7.00
C GLY A 192 0.20 16.54 6.80
N GLY A 193 -0.30 15.81 7.79
CA GLY A 193 -1.64 15.19 7.76
C GLY A 193 -1.69 13.75 7.26
N LEU A 194 -0.57 13.20 6.77
CA LEU A 194 -0.46 11.76 6.56
C LEU A 194 -0.28 11.07 7.92
N GLN A 195 -1.06 10.03 8.17
CA GLN A 195 -0.97 9.20 9.36
C GLN A 195 -0.86 7.73 8.97
N ILE A 196 -0.07 6.96 9.72
CA ILE A 196 0.01 5.50 9.59
C ILE A 196 -0.35 4.80 10.89
N LYS A 197 -0.73 3.54 10.78
CA LYS A 197 -1.01 2.67 11.93
C LYS A 197 -0.11 1.45 11.92
N THR A 198 0.88 1.44 12.82
CA THR A 198 1.92 0.40 12.84
C THR A 198 1.39 -0.96 13.30
N ARG A 199 2.18 -2.01 13.03
CA ARG A 199 1.77 -3.39 13.27
C ARG A 199 1.44 -3.61 14.74
N GLY A 200 0.21 -4.05 15.01
CA GLY A 200 -0.26 -4.35 16.35
C GLY A 200 -0.61 -3.15 17.23
N SER A 201 -0.40 -1.92 16.73
CA SER A 201 -0.83 -0.70 17.39
C SER A 201 -2.27 -0.35 17.02
N ASN A 202 -2.92 0.33 17.94
CA ASN A 202 -4.25 0.92 17.80
C ASN A 202 -4.18 2.46 17.64
N GLU A 203 -2.98 3.01 17.48
CA GLU A 203 -2.77 4.46 17.41
C GLU A 203 -2.35 4.88 16.00
N TRP A 204 -2.91 5.99 15.54
CA TRP A 204 -2.46 6.71 14.35
C TRP A 204 -1.23 7.55 14.71
N ILE A 205 -0.17 7.40 13.94
CA ILE A 205 1.09 8.14 14.09
C ILE A 205 1.24 9.10 12.92
N ASP A 206 1.46 10.38 13.23
CA ASP A 206 1.74 11.40 12.21
C ASP A 206 3.06 11.13 11.50
N VAL A 207 3.06 11.38 10.19
CA VAL A 207 4.19 11.16 9.30
C VAL A 207 4.69 12.51 8.77
N PRO A 208 5.68 13.13 9.42
CA PRO A 208 6.13 14.47 9.07
C PRO A 208 7.00 14.47 7.83
N ALA A 209 6.81 15.43 6.91
CA ALA A 209 7.73 15.59 5.79
C ALA A 209 9.17 15.83 6.26
N ARG A 210 10.13 15.16 5.63
CA ARG A 210 11.57 15.29 5.90
C ARG A 210 12.29 15.75 4.64
N GLN A 211 13.16 16.73 4.78
CA GLN A 211 13.95 17.25 3.66
C GLN A 211 14.79 16.14 3.00
N ASN A 212 14.92 16.19 1.68
CA ASN A 212 15.69 15.24 0.87
C ASN A 212 15.37 13.75 1.14
N THR A 213 14.10 13.45 1.39
CA THR A 213 13.64 12.07 1.58
C THR A 213 12.36 11.79 0.79
N PHE A 214 12.15 10.51 0.51
CA PHE A 214 10.83 9.97 0.19
C PHE A 214 10.36 9.08 1.34
N LEU A 215 9.06 9.09 1.63
CA LEU A 215 8.45 8.08 2.49
C LEU A 215 8.04 6.88 1.63
N CYS A 216 8.43 5.69 2.04
CA CYS A 216 8.07 4.44 1.40
C CYS A 216 7.22 3.58 2.33
N HIS A 217 6.23 2.88 1.77
CA HIS A 217 5.50 1.81 2.44
C HIS A 217 5.10 0.75 1.42
N ILE A 218 4.89 -0.48 1.91
CA ILE A 218 4.52 -1.60 1.05
C ILE A 218 3.00 -1.77 0.96
N GLY A 219 2.56 -2.43 -0.10
CA GLY A 219 1.16 -2.77 -0.32
C GLY A 219 0.82 -4.24 -0.07
N ASP A 220 -0.48 -4.53 -0.14
CA ASP A 220 -1.11 -5.83 0.08
C ASP A 220 -0.48 -6.95 -0.75
N ALA A 221 -0.15 -6.67 -2.02
CA ALA A 221 0.42 -7.68 -2.91
C ALA A 221 1.82 -8.11 -2.45
N LEU A 222 2.66 -7.19 -1.98
CA LEU A 222 3.98 -7.55 -1.45
C LEU A 222 3.88 -8.19 -0.07
N GLU A 223 2.93 -7.75 0.77
CA GLU A 223 2.62 -8.46 2.01
C GLU A 223 2.22 -9.93 1.73
N ARG A 224 1.39 -10.17 0.70
CA ARG A 224 0.99 -11.52 0.27
C ARG A 224 2.18 -12.35 -0.24
N VAL A 225 3.04 -11.76 -1.07
CA VAL A 225 4.25 -12.43 -1.59
C VAL A 225 5.19 -12.85 -0.46
N THR A 226 5.29 -12.02 0.58
CA THR A 226 6.09 -12.31 1.78
C THR A 226 5.35 -13.11 2.85
N ASN A 227 4.14 -13.59 2.56
CA ASN A 227 3.28 -14.35 3.47
C ASN A 227 3.02 -13.65 4.82
N GLY A 228 2.92 -12.32 4.83
CA GLY A 228 2.72 -11.52 6.05
C GLY A 228 3.99 -11.33 6.90
N LEU A 229 5.17 -11.68 6.38
CA LEU A 229 6.44 -11.35 7.01
C LEU A 229 6.60 -9.82 7.09
N TRP A 230 6.40 -9.15 5.96
CA TRP A 230 6.31 -7.68 5.92
C TRP A 230 4.86 -7.24 6.13
N TYR A 231 4.65 -5.95 6.40
CA TYR A 231 3.33 -5.42 6.76
C TYR A 231 2.94 -4.25 5.85
N SER A 232 1.81 -4.38 5.15
CA SER A 232 1.15 -3.27 4.48
C SER A 232 0.45 -2.42 5.54
N VAL A 233 0.98 -1.20 5.72
CA VAL A 233 0.56 -0.32 6.80
C VAL A 233 -0.74 0.42 6.41
N PRO A 234 -1.80 0.33 7.23
CA PRO A 234 -2.94 1.20 7.08
C PRO A 234 -2.51 2.65 7.22
N HIS A 235 -3.01 3.49 6.32
CA HIS A 235 -2.67 4.90 6.27
C HIS A 235 -3.90 5.73 5.89
N ARG A 236 -3.90 6.99 6.30
CA ARG A 236 -4.96 7.96 6.03
C ARG A 236 -4.38 9.36 5.87
N VAL A 237 -5.14 10.25 5.24
CA VAL A 237 -4.81 11.68 5.18
C VAL A 237 -5.92 12.49 5.82
N ALA A 238 -5.57 13.33 6.77
CA ALA A 238 -6.45 14.36 7.32
C ALA A 238 -5.60 15.56 7.77
N HIS A 239 -6.00 16.78 7.40
CA HIS A 239 -5.42 18.01 7.92
C HIS A 239 -6.48 19.08 8.12
N ASP A 240 -6.26 19.92 9.13
CA ASP A 240 -7.08 21.08 9.50
C ASP A 240 -6.38 22.42 9.19
N LYS A 241 -5.15 22.36 8.68
CA LYS A 241 -4.37 23.56 8.34
C LYS A 241 -4.98 24.30 7.15
N PRO A 242 -5.00 25.65 7.18
CA PRO A 242 -5.53 26.45 6.09
C PRO A 242 -4.72 26.28 4.81
N GLY A 243 -5.39 26.34 3.67
CA GLY A 243 -4.79 26.18 2.34
C GLY A 243 -4.93 24.77 1.79
N TYR A 244 -4.08 24.43 0.83
CA TYR A 244 -4.09 23.14 0.15
C TYR A 244 -2.89 22.30 0.57
N ARG A 245 -3.12 21.03 0.90
CA ARG A 245 -2.06 20.02 1.04
C ARG A 245 -1.85 19.32 -0.29
N TYR A 246 -0.60 19.19 -0.70
CA TYR A 246 -0.22 18.46 -1.88
C TYR A 246 0.41 17.10 -1.54
N GLY A 247 0.60 16.27 -2.57
CA GLY A 247 1.38 15.05 -2.46
C GLY A 247 1.70 14.49 -3.83
N ILE A 248 2.82 13.80 -3.94
CA ILE A 248 3.14 12.99 -5.12
C ILE A 248 3.40 11.58 -4.63
N VAL A 249 2.69 10.61 -5.21
CA VAL A 249 2.83 9.20 -4.86
C VAL A 249 3.15 8.42 -6.12
N MET A 250 4.25 7.68 -6.12
CA MET A 250 4.56 6.71 -7.16
C MET A 250 4.32 5.31 -6.65
N PHE A 251 3.41 4.60 -7.30
CA PHE A 251 3.21 3.18 -7.11
C PHE A 251 4.12 2.40 -8.04
N ASN A 252 4.86 1.45 -7.49
CA ASN A 252 5.65 0.48 -8.25
C ASN A 252 4.97 -0.86 -8.02
N ASN A 253 4.14 -1.27 -8.98
CA ASN A 253 3.24 -2.40 -8.83
C ASN A 253 3.62 -3.53 -9.81
N PRO A 254 3.19 -4.77 -9.55
CA PRO A 254 3.26 -5.83 -10.53
C PRO A 254 2.45 -5.50 -11.80
N HIS A 255 2.82 -6.09 -12.92
CA HIS A 255 1.98 -6.13 -14.11
C HIS A 255 0.59 -6.72 -13.77
N ALA A 256 -0.45 -6.21 -14.43
CA ALA A 256 -1.85 -6.58 -14.18
C ALA A 256 -2.11 -8.10 -14.16
N ASP A 257 -1.42 -8.86 -15.02
CA ASP A 257 -1.56 -10.32 -15.16
C ASP A 257 -0.61 -11.13 -14.26
N SER A 258 0.22 -10.48 -13.44
CA SER A 258 1.14 -11.15 -12.54
C SER A 258 0.40 -11.94 -11.48
N VAL A 259 0.86 -13.18 -11.22
CA VAL A 259 0.28 -14.07 -10.21
C VAL A 259 0.90 -13.78 -8.85
N ILE A 260 0.09 -13.31 -7.91
CA ILE A 260 0.49 -12.96 -6.54
C ILE A 260 0.21 -14.14 -5.61
N ALA A 261 1.28 -14.75 -5.11
CA ALA A 261 1.25 -15.86 -4.18
C ALA A 261 2.44 -15.77 -3.19
N PRO A 262 2.31 -16.35 -1.98
CA PRO A 262 3.44 -16.51 -1.08
C PRO A 262 4.61 -17.21 -1.77
N LEU A 263 5.84 -16.71 -1.56
CA LEU A 263 7.04 -17.38 -2.04
C LEU A 263 7.28 -18.67 -1.23
N ASP A 264 7.55 -19.76 -1.95
CA ASP A 264 7.55 -21.10 -1.34
C ASP A 264 8.70 -21.37 -0.38
N ASP A 265 9.82 -20.66 -0.53
CA ASP A 265 11.10 -20.92 0.13
C ASP A 265 11.55 -19.81 1.09
N LEU A 266 10.64 -18.90 1.48
CA LEU A 266 10.95 -17.86 2.48
C LEU A 266 11.11 -18.40 3.90
N PHE A 267 10.40 -19.48 4.21
CA PHE A 267 10.40 -20.11 5.52
C PHE A 267 11.03 -21.49 5.35
N GLY A 268 12.31 -21.64 5.70
CA GLY A 268 12.97 -22.94 5.65
C GLY A 268 12.19 -24.00 6.43
N ASN A 269 12.40 -25.28 6.12
CA ASN A 269 11.69 -26.44 6.70
C ASN A 269 11.70 -26.54 8.25
N ASN A 270 12.45 -25.69 8.95
CA ASN A 270 12.62 -25.68 10.41
C ASN A 270 12.10 -24.40 11.10
N SER A 271 11.39 -23.50 10.41
CA SER A 271 10.81 -22.33 11.08
C SER A 271 9.63 -22.75 11.97
N THR A 272 9.64 -22.34 13.24
CA THR A 272 8.49 -22.45 14.15
C THR A 272 7.48 -21.32 13.95
N GLU A 273 7.86 -20.26 13.22
CA GLU A 273 6.97 -19.21 12.72
C GLU A 273 6.29 -19.65 11.43
N VAL A 274 5.60 -20.79 11.45
CA VAL A 274 4.85 -21.24 10.29
C VAL A 274 3.56 -20.42 10.22
N ASN A 275 3.52 -19.40 9.36
CA ASN A 275 2.25 -18.94 8.83
C ASN A 275 1.78 -20.03 7.85
N GLU A 276 1.25 -21.15 8.39
CA GLU A 276 0.88 -22.38 7.67
C GLU A 276 -0.11 -22.14 6.53
N TYR A 277 -0.77 -20.98 6.53
CA TYR A 277 -1.72 -20.63 5.50
C TYR A 277 -1.06 -19.89 4.33
N LYS A 278 -0.60 -20.66 3.34
CA LYS A 278 -0.30 -20.11 2.01
C LYS A 278 -1.62 -19.80 1.29
N GLN A 279 -1.89 -18.52 1.10
CA GLN A 279 -3.03 -18.09 0.29
C GLN A 279 -2.94 -18.64 -1.14
N PRO A 280 -4.08 -19.01 -1.76
CA PRO A 280 -4.06 -19.48 -3.15
C PRO A 280 -3.51 -18.39 -4.08
N PRO A 281 -2.87 -18.72 -5.19
CA PRO A 281 -2.45 -17.72 -6.16
C PRO A 281 -3.64 -16.87 -6.65
N ILE A 282 -3.44 -15.56 -6.83
CA ILE A 282 -4.43 -14.64 -7.39
C ILE A 282 -3.77 -13.73 -8.44
N VAL A 283 -4.47 -13.43 -9.53
CA VAL A 283 -3.97 -12.48 -10.54
C VAL A 283 -4.07 -11.06 -9.98
N TYR A 284 -3.03 -10.24 -10.16
CA TYR A 284 -2.91 -8.93 -9.51
C TYR A 284 -4.10 -8.00 -9.78
N LYS A 285 -4.58 -7.92 -11.03
CA LYS A 285 -5.76 -7.10 -11.39
C LYS A 285 -7.06 -7.50 -10.67
N ASP A 286 -7.11 -8.71 -10.12
CA ASP A 286 -8.26 -9.24 -9.40
C ASP A 286 -8.07 -9.17 -7.86
N LEU A 287 -6.92 -8.68 -7.36
CA LEU A 287 -6.61 -8.65 -5.93
C LEU A 287 -7.62 -7.81 -5.10
N HIS A 288 -8.25 -6.80 -5.70
CA HIS A 288 -9.25 -5.92 -5.06
C HIS A 288 -10.69 -6.37 -5.24
N ARG A 289 -10.90 -7.50 -5.92
CA ARG A 289 -12.22 -8.08 -6.10
C ARG A 289 -12.35 -9.23 -5.12
N PHE A 290 -13.28 -9.13 -4.18
CA PHE A 290 -13.89 -10.34 -3.66
C PHE A 290 -14.55 -11.02 -4.86
N LEU A 291 -14.10 -12.22 -5.22
CA LEU A 291 -14.71 -13.03 -6.28
C LEU A 291 -16.24 -13.04 -6.05
N ASP A 292 -16.99 -12.68 -7.09
CA ASP A 292 -18.46 -12.66 -7.11
C ASP A 292 -19.17 -11.67 -6.15
N THR A 293 -18.52 -10.58 -5.71
CA THR A 293 -19.20 -9.53 -4.93
C THR A 293 -18.94 -8.10 -5.44
N SER A 294 -19.87 -7.19 -5.14
CA SER A 294 -19.79 -5.75 -5.44
C SER A 294 -19.13 -4.91 -4.34
N HIS A 295 -18.56 -5.54 -3.31
CA HIS A 295 -18.02 -4.84 -2.14
C HIS A 295 -16.49 -4.77 -2.21
N PHE A 296 -15.92 -3.72 -1.61
CA PHE A 296 -14.49 -3.45 -1.61
C PHE A 296 -13.87 -3.89 -0.28
N GLY A 297 -12.78 -4.67 -0.35
CA GLY A 297 -12.00 -5.12 0.80
C GLY A 297 -11.02 -6.23 0.40
N CYS A 298 -9.99 -6.46 1.22
CA CYS A 298 -8.92 -7.42 0.91
C CYS A 298 -9.08 -8.68 1.77
N ASN A 299 -9.50 -9.79 1.16
CA ASN A 299 -9.61 -11.09 1.85
C ASN A 299 -8.30 -11.51 2.54
N PHE A 300 -7.16 -11.08 1.99
CA PHE A 300 -5.86 -11.30 2.58
C PHE A 300 -5.75 -10.68 3.98
N HIS A 301 -6.16 -9.42 4.16
CA HIS A 301 -6.12 -8.75 5.47
C HIS A 301 -7.07 -9.36 6.48
N PHE A 302 -8.26 -9.77 6.04
CA PHE A 302 -9.20 -10.50 6.88
C PHE A 302 -8.56 -11.79 7.42
N ILE A 303 -7.95 -12.59 6.53
CA ILE A 303 -7.31 -13.85 6.91
C ILE A 303 -6.08 -13.63 7.79
N GLN A 304 -5.20 -12.69 7.44
CA GLN A 304 -4.06 -12.34 8.28
C GLN A 304 -4.51 -11.86 9.67
N THR A 305 -5.62 -11.15 9.76
CA THR A 305 -6.19 -10.71 11.05
C THR A 305 -6.63 -11.90 11.89
N VAL A 306 -7.23 -12.94 11.31
CA VAL A 306 -7.56 -14.19 12.02
C VAL A 306 -6.28 -14.81 12.60
N HIS A 307 -5.26 -15.04 11.76
CA HIS A 307 -4.02 -15.68 12.21
C HIS A 307 -3.23 -14.86 13.23
N ARG A 308 -3.16 -13.53 13.07
CA ARG A 308 -2.51 -12.65 14.05
C ARG A 308 -3.23 -12.69 15.40
N ASN A 309 -4.56 -12.77 15.43
CA ASN A 309 -5.29 -12.90 16.68
C ASN A 309 -5.08 -14.27 17.33
N ILE A 310 -4.97 -15.36 16.55
CA ILE A 310 -4.56 -16.67 17.08
C ILE A 310 -3.20 -16.55 17.81
N THR A 311 -2.21 -15.89 17.20
CA THR A 311 -0.92 -15.68 17.85
C THR A 311 -1.01 -14.79 19.08
N LYS A 312 -1.71 -13.64 18.99
CA LYS A 312 -1.86 -12.68 20.10
C LYS A 312 -2.56 -13.29 21.32
N LEU A 313 -3.53 -14.17 21.09
CA LEU A 313 -4.28 -14.86 22.15
C LEU A 313 -3.51 -16.06 22.73
N GLY A 314 -2.27 -16.33 22.28
CA GLY A 314 -1.49 -17.48 22.73
C GLY A 314 -2.01 -18.83 22.22
N LEU A 315 -2.88 -18.81 21.19
CA LEU A 315 -3.55 -19.99 20.66
C LEU A 315 -2.71 -20.74 19.60
N THR A 316 -1.49 -20.29 19.29
CA THR A 316 -0.62 -20.88 18.25
C THR A 316 -0.46 -22.40 18.43
N SER A 317 -0.07 -22.86 19.62
CA SER A 317 0.12 -24.30 19.87
C SER A 317 -1.17 -25.10 19.70
N VAL A 318 -2.30 -24.54 20.15
CA VAL A 318 -3.60 -25.23 20.05
C VAL A 318 -4.06 -25.27 18.59
N TYR A 319 -3.89 -24.19 17.84
CA TYR A 319 -4.16 -24.15 16.40
C TYR A 319 -3.29 -25.15 15.61
N THR A 320 -2.00 -25.25 15.92
CA THR A 320 -1.09 -26.19 15.23
C THR A 320 -1.40 -27.66 15.53
N ASN A 321 -1.92 -27.97 16.72
CA ASN A 321 -2.09 -29.36 17.14
C ASN A 321 -3.54 -29.87 17.10
N ASP A 322 -4.55 -28.99 17.04
CA ASP A 322 -5.97 -29.36 17.04
C ASP A 322 -6.66 -29.09 15.70
N GLU A 323 -7.06 -30.17 15.01
CA GLU A 323 -7.74 -30.10 13.72
C GLU A 323 -9.13 -29.43 13.79
N ASN A 324 -9.86 -29.61 14.89
CA ASN A 324 -11.17 -29.00 15.07
C ASN A 324 -11.04 -27.48 15.23
N ILE A 325 -10.01 -27.01 15.93
CA ILE A 325 -9.68 -25.58 15.99
C ILE A 325 -9.33 -25.05 14.59
N ARG A 326 -8.43 -25.72 13.84
CA ARG A 326 -8.11 -25.28 12.47
C ARG A 326 -9.35 -25.24 11.58
N LYS A 327 -10.27 -26.18 11.75
CA LYS A 327 -11.53 -26.21 11.01
C LYS A 327 -12.40 -25.00 11.35
N GLN A 328 -12.55 -24.65 12.63
CA GLN A 328 -13.32 -23.47 13.04
C GLN A 328 -12.69 -22.15 12.57
N CYS A 329 -11.38 -22.00 12.67
CA CYS A 329 -10.68 -20.84 12.13
C CYS A 329 -10.87 -20.72 10.61
N ARG A 330 -10.82 -21.85 9.88
CA ARG A 330 -11.12 -21.90 8.44
C ARG A 330 -12.58 -21.55 8.12
N GLN A 331 -13.53 -21.97 8.95
CA GLN A 331 -14.95 -21.60 8.79
C GLN A 331 -15.18 -20.11 9.04
N LEU A 332 -14.52 -19.53 10.04
CA LEU A 332 -14.54 -18.09 10.31
C LEU A 332 -13.95 -17.31 9.13
N ILE A 333 -12.81 -17.78 8.58
CA ILE A 333 -12.21 -17.24 7.35
C ILE A 333 -13.18 -17.34 6.16
N ALA A 334 -13.88 -18.46 6.01
CA ALA A 334 -14.77 -18.69 4.87
C ALA A 334 -15.98 -17.73 4.83
N LEU A 335 -16.29 -17.02 5.92
CA LEU A 335 -17.34 -15.99 5.94
C LEU A 335 -17.07 -14.88 4.92
N SER A 336 -15.80 -14.53 4.65
CA SER A 336 -15.45 -13.51 3.65
C SER A 336 -15.76 -13.94 2.21
N LEU A 337 -16.02 -15.23 1.98
CA LEU A 337 -16.36 -15.80 0.67
C LEU A 337 -17.88 -15.96 0.49
N MET A 338 -18.67 -15.58 1.49
CA MET A 338 -20.13 -15.71 1.43
C MET A 338 -20.78 -14.42 0.89
N PRO A 339 -21.99 -14.51 0.29
CA PRO A 339 -22.81 -13.34 0.04
C PRO A 339 -23.03 -12.57 1.34
N ILE A 340 -22.83 -11.25 1.33
CA ILE A 340 -22.89 -10.39 2.54
C ILE A 340 -24.22 -10.53 3.28
N SER A 341 -25.32 -10.68 2.57
CA SER A 341 -26.65 -10.92 3.13
C SER A 341 -26.75 -12.19 4.00
N LYS A 342 -25.79 -13.12 3.87
CA LYS A 342 -25.71 -14.37 4.65
C LYS A 342 -24.63 -14.35 5.73
N VAL A 343 -23.73 -13.37 5.73
CA VAL A 343 -22.56 -13.35 6.63
C VAL A 343 -22.98 -13.28 8.09
N GLU A 344 -23.89 -12.38 8.47
CA GLU A 344 -24.34 -12.23 9.85
C GLU A 344 -25.02 -13.50 10.37
N GLN A 345 -25.93 -14.08 9.58
CA GLN A 345 -26.62 -15.31 9.93
C GLN A 345 -25.63 -16.48 10.11
N GLN A 346 -24.67 -16.62 9.20
CA GLN A 346 -23.71 -17.70 9.28
C GLN A 346 -22.71 -17.51 10.42
N PHE A 347 -22.30 -16.27 10.70
CA PHE A 347 -21.46 -15.96 11.85
C PHE A 347 -22.15 -16.35 13.15
N LYS A 348 -23.42 -15.98 13.34
CA LYS A 348 -24.21 -16.40 14.52
C LYS A 348 -24.26 -17.91 14.65
N HIS A 349 -24.47 -18.64 13.55
CA HIS A 349 -24.44 -20.10 13.57
C HIS A 349 -23.07 -20.65 13.98
N LEU A 350 -21.97 -20.13 13.42
CA LEU A 350 -20.62 -20.53 13.80
C LEU A 350 -20.33 -20.23 15.28
N ARG A 351 -20.81 -19.09 15.80
CA ARG A 351 -20.68 -18.74 17.23
C ARG A 351 -21.38 -19.75 18.14
N THR A 352 -22.53 -20.31 17.75
CA THR A 352 -23.18 -21.37 18.56
C THR A 352 -22.40 -22.67 18.63
N LEU A 353 -21.49 -22.89 17.67
CA LEU A 353 -20.68 -24.10 17.57
C LEU A 353 -19.23 -23.87 18.04
N SER A 354 -18.86 -22.64 18.39
CA SER A 354 -17.46 -22.29 18.66
C SER A 354 -16.92 -23.01 19.90
N LEU A 355 -15.69 -23.47 19.81
CA LEU A 355 -14.97 -24.06 20.94
C LEU A 355 -14.64 -22.98 21.97
N PRO A 356 -14.72 -23.26 23.29
CA PRO A 356 -14.42 -22.27 24.34
C PRO A 356 -13.02 -21.64 24.22
N SER A 357 -12.06 -22.38 23.67
CA SER A 357 -10.70 -21.89 23.41
C SER A 357 -10.61 -20.80 22.32
N LEU A 358 -11.68 -20.59 21.55
CA LEU A 358 -11.76 -19.58 20.49
C LEU A 358 -12.72 -18.43 20.83
N ASP A 359 -13.29 -18.39 22.05
CA ASP A 359 -14.31 -17.39 22.40
C ASP A 359 -13.83 -15.95 22.21
N ASP A 360 -12.62 -15.63 22.67
CA ASP A 360 -12.02 -14.30 22.51
C ASP A 360 -11.80 -13.93 21.04
N LEU A 361 -11.43 -14.92 20.20
CA LEU A 361 -11.29 -14.73 18.76
C LEU A 361 -12.66 -14.39 18.14
N PHE A 362 -13.71 -15.15 18.46
CA PHE A 362 -15.05 -14.89 17.94
C PHE A 362 -15.62 -13.56 18.43
N ILE A 363 -15.43 -13.19 19.70
CA ILE A 363 -15.85 -11.88 20.24
C ILE A 363 -15.17 -10.75 19.48
N TYR A 364 -13.86 -10.86 19.22
CA TYR A 364 -13.14 -9.87 18.41
C TYR A 364 -13.77 -9.74 17.02
N PHE A 365 -14.05 -10.84 16.33
CA PHE A 365 -14.64 -10.81 14.98
C PHE A 365 -16.07 -10.27 14.96
N GLU A 366 -16.88 -10.63 15.95
CA GLU A 366 -18.23 -10.11 16.11
C GLU A 366 -18.22 -8.58 16.22
N HIS A 367 -17.35 -8.04 17.07
CA HIS A 367 -17.22 -6.60 17.26
C HIS A 367 -16.67 -5.88 16.03
N GLN A 368 -15.61 -6.41 15.42
CA GLN A 368 -14.87 -5.71 14.37
C GLN A 368 -15.48 -5.86 12.98
N TRP A 369 -16.05 -7.02 12.66
CA TRP A 369 -16.43 -7.37 11.28
C TRP A 369 -17.93 -7.61 11.10
N ILE A 370 -18.67 -7.97 12.14
CA ILE A 370 -20.11 -8.31 12.04
C ILE A 370 -20.98 -7.14 12.46
N ASN A 371 -20.73 -6.57 13.64
CA ASN A 371 -21.56 -5.50 14.19
C ASN A 371 -21.17 -4.11 13.69
N GLY A 372 -20.13 -4.00 12.85
CA GLY A 372 -19.78 -2.74 12.18
C GLY A 372 -19.33 -1.61 13.11
N ASN A 373 -18.91 -1.91 14.34
CA ASN A 373 -18.25 -0.91 15.18
C ASN A 373 -16.80 -0.80 14.74
N ILE A 374 -16.56 -0.07 13.64
CA ILE A 374 -15.30 0.66 13.51
C ILE A 374 -15.29 1.56 14.75
N PRO A 375 -14.37 1.39 15.71
CA PRO A 375 -14.20 2.44 16.69
C PRO A 375 -13.80 3.67 15.87
N LEU A 376 -14.54 4.77 16.00
CA LEU A 376 -14.16 6.09 15.47
C LEU A 376 -12.77 6.58 15.95
N SER A 377 -12.07 5.77 16.72
CA SER A 377 -10.64 5.84 16.97
C SER A 377 -10.00 4.50 16.64
N LEU A 378 -9.64 4.25 15.38
CA LEU A 378 -8.59 3.28 15.09
C LEU A 378 -7.90 3.52 13.78
#